data_AF-A0A329ZCD5-F1
#
_entry.id   AF-A0A329ZCD5-F1
#
_cell.length_a   1.000
_cell.length_b   1.000
_cell.length_c   1.000
_cell.angle_alpha   90.00
_cell.angle_beta   90.00
_cell.angle_gamma   90.00
#
_symmetry.space_group_name_H-M   'P 1'
#
loop_
_entity.id
_entity.type
_entity.pdbx_description
1 polymer ?
#
loop_
_entity_poly.entity_id
_entity_poly.type
_entity_poly.pdbx_seq_one_letter_code
_entity_poly.pdbx_strand_id
1 'polypeptide(L)'
;MLIEAKKHQSAEMFSAQNVNCKALHECIFYYFRERENKRLINTSIKFLIITDFYQFYIFKASEFDRLFYKNTHFKKLYKNFTDKNSLFKGNTEKFYNECKKILDSPEYLESIQEKKKDSQGKSQSCSLQGFHLDFKALFDKINSNDFKAIRPFFKALSPEFLFDTFNPNDANSLNKDFYNELLYILGLEECKQNDKIIIAQSKESKAGQNTIYTAILQSLKDKEKFKAKSDDEKFESLMQLIILWLNRILFLKLIEASLVKFNNNKSLKFLNTHKVPNFRILSGLFFEILAKNSHERDAKHLEKLFYLPYLNSSLFEKQEIENNLLDISELNDMNLPYFKATQIKDKNAKKKQGQVKLLDYLFEFLDSFDFGSDEEESELIEQKTLISSSILGLVFEKLNGYKEGSFYTPSFITNYMCKQSLQQVVIQKFNTAKNWDCKDLQSLKLRLDKLTDSPDGYKEANKIFDSIKVCDPSVGSGHFLVSMLNNMIELKFHLKILCDENFERLKDIQLRLENDEIVLQDS
;
A
#
# COMPACT_ATOMS: atom_id res chain seq x y z
N MET A 1 20.08 5.09 -14.83
CA MET A 1 20.85 3.88 -14.47
C MET A 1 21.87 3.60 -15.57
N LEU A 2 23.01 2.99 -15.23
CA LEU A 2 23.98 2.46 -16.21
C LEU A 2 24.06 0.93 -16.07
N ILE A 3 24.11 0.21 -17.18
CA ILE A 3 24.24 -1.25 -17.19
C ILE A 3 25.44 -1.62 -18.04
N GLU A 4 26.37 -2.38 -17.48
CA GLU A 4 27.44 -3.07 -18.18
C GLU A 4 27.16 -4.57 -18.21
N ALA A 5 27.09 -5.15 -19.40
CA ALA A 5 26.73 -6.54 -19.60
C ALA A 5 27.90 -7.32 -20.20
N LYS A 6 28.33 -8.39 -19.52
CA LYS A 6 29.34 -9.34 -20.02
C LYS A 6 28.72 -10.65 -20.46
N LYS A 7 29.45 -11.36 -21.31
CA LYS A 7 29.12 -12.75 -21.65
C LYS A 7 29.21 -13.60 -20.38
N HIS A 8 28.26 -14.52 -20.21
CA HIS A 8 28.27 -15.48 -19.12
C HIS A 8 29.62 -16.22 -19.03
N GLN A 9 30.15 -16.36 -17.80
CA GLN A 9 31.46 -16.97 -17.50
C GLN A 9 32.68 -16.28 -18.15
N SER A 10 32.55 -15.02 -18.57
CA SER A 10 33.70 -14.25 -19.04
C SER A 10 34.70 -13.98 -17.91
N ALA A 11 36.00 -14.13 -18.18
CA ALA A 11 37.07 -13.69 -17.27
C ALA A 11 37.06 -12.17 -17.03
N GLU A 12 36.38 -11.41 -17.90
CA GLU A 12 36.19 -9.97 -17.79
C GLU A 12 35.06 -9.60 -16.81
N MET A 13 34.27 -10.57 -16.35
CA MET A 13 33.11 -10.37 -15.47
C MET A 13 33.54 -10.01 -14.06
N PHE A 14 32.77 -9.12 -13.44
CA PHE A 14 32.96 -8.73 -12.05
C PHE A 14 32.53 -9.83 -11.09
N SER A 15 33.29 -9.99 -10.00
CA SER A 15 32.88 -10.79 -8.83
C SER A 15 33.54 -10.28 -7.56
N ALA A 16 33.06 -10.72 -6.39
CA ALA A 16 33.68 -10.36 -5.11
C ALA A 16 35.15 -10.79 -5.01
N GLN A 17 35.53 -11.85 -5.72
CA GLN A 17 36.91 -12.37 -5.78
C GLN A 17 37.74 -11.72 -6.91
N ASN A 18 37.09 -11.10 -7.89
CA ASN A 18 37.72 -10.44 -9.04
C ASN A 18 37.12 -9.04 -9.27
N VAL A 19 37.45 -8.12 -8.36
CA VAL A 19 36.96 -6.73 -8.39
C VAL A 19 37.66 -5.90 -9.46
N ASN A 20 38.99 -6.06 -9.61
CA ASN A 20 39.79 -5.34 -10.60
C ASN A 20 39.69 -6.01 -11.99
N CYS A 21 38.49 -5.96 -12.57
CA CYS A 21 38.19 -6.54 -13.87
C CYS A 21 37.78 -5.46 -14.89
N LYS A 22 37.76 -5.86 -16.16
CA LYS A 22 37.42 -4.97 -17.27
C LYS A 22 36.00 -4.40 -17.16
N ALA A 23 35.02 -5.19 -16.71
CA ALA A 23 33.66 -4.70 -16.52
C ALA A 23 33.58 -3.52 -15.53
N LEU A 24 34.38 -3.54 -14.46
CA LEU A 24 34.48 -2.39 -13.55
C LEU A 24 35.14 -1.19 -14.23
N HIS A 25 36.21 -1.40 -15.01
CA HIS A 25 36.90 -0.32 -15.74
C HIS A 25 35.97 0.38 -16.73
N GLU A 26 35.14 -0.38 -17.43
CA GLU A 26 34.12 0.14 -18.35
C GLU A 26 33.02 0.90 -17.58
N CYS A 27 32.54 0.38 -16.46
CA CYS A 27 31.59 1.12 -15.62
C CYS A 27 32.16 2.45 -15.11
N ILE A 28 33.42 2.47 -14.64
CA ILE A 28 34.09 3.70 -14.22
C ILE A 28 34.15 4.67 -15.40
N PHE A 29 34.59 4.20 -16.56
CA PHE A 29 34.67 5.01 -17.78
C PHE A 29 33.32 5.62 -18.16
N TYR A 30 32.26 4.80 -18.21
CA TYR A 30 30.91 5.26 -18.56
C TYR A 30 30.36 6.26 -17.53
N TYR A 31 30.63 6.04 -16.25
CA TYR A 31 30.21 6.97 -15.20
C TYR A 31 30.86 8.35 -15.38
N PHE A 32 32.16 8.42 -15.61
CA PHE A 32 32.85 9.67 -15.90
C PHE A 32 32.34 10.32 -17.19
N ARG A 33 32.07 9.53 -18.24
CA ARG A 33 31.52 10.01 -19.51
C ARG A 33 30.18 10.71 -19.34
N GLU A 34 29.29 10.17 -18.53
CA GLU A 34 27.99 10.77 -18.24
C GLU A 34 28.10 12.03 -17.37
N ARG A 35 29.03 12.06 -16.41
CA ARG A 35 29.23 13.19 -15.49
C ARG A 35 29.94 14.39 -16.12
N GLU A 36 30.80 14.14 -17.10
CA GLU A 36 31.61 15.17 -17.78
C GLU A 36 31.11 15.48 -19.21
N ASN A 37 29.90 15.04 -19.57
CA ASN A 37 29.31 15.30 -20.88
C ASN A 37 28.99 16.79 -21.04
N LYS A 38 29.70 17.46 -21.97
CA LYS A 38 29.57 18.91 -22.23
C LYS A 38 28.22 19.34 -22.81
N ARG A 39 27.42 18.42 -23.36
CA ARG A 39 26.11 18.75 -23.95
C ARG A 39 24.98 18.69 -22.93
N LEU A 40 24.96 17.66 -22.09
CA LEU A 40 23.96 17.42 -21.04
C LEU A 40 24.64 16.65 -19.90
N ILE A 41 24.87 17.30 -18.77
CA ILE A 41 25.45 16.65 -17.58
C ILE A 41 24.37 15.77 -16.95
N ASN A 42 24.62 14.47 -16.90
CA ASN A 42 23.66 13.52 -16.34
C ASN A 42 23.90 13.34 -14.83
N THR A 43 23.13 14.07 -14.02
CA THR A 43 23.16 13.96 -12.55
C THR A 43 22.14 12.97 -11.99
N SER A 44 21.29 12.39 -12.83
CA SER A 44 20.17 11.53 -12.39
C SER A 44 20.52 10.04 -12.33
N ILE A 45 21.78 9.65 -12.55
CA ILE A 45 22.20 8.26 -12.40
C ILE A 45 22.14 7.86 -10.92
N LYS A 46 21.30 6.88 -10.62
CA LYS A 46 21.08 6.36 -9.26
C LYS A 46 21.82 5.06 -8.96
N PHE A 47 21.83 4.16 -9.93
CA PHE A 47 22.51 2.87 -9.84
C PHE A 47 23.33 2.56 -11.08
N LEU A 48 24.39 1.78 -10.87
CA LEU A 48 25.20 1.13 -11.88
C LEU A 48 25.09 -0.38 -11.67
N ILE A 49 24.87 -1.13 -12.75
CA ILE A 49 24.70 -2.57 -12.73
C ILE A 49 25.78 -3.21 -13.60
N ILE A 50 26.52 -4.17 -13.03
CA ILE A 50 27.36 -5.09 -13.80
C ILE A 50 26.65 -6.45 -13.81
N THR A 51 26.38 -7.00 -14.99
CA THR A 51 25.63 -8.25 -15.11
C THR A 51 26.14 -9.15 -16.22
N ASP A 52 25.93 -10.46 -16.07
CA ASP A 52 26.05 -11.43 -17.17
C ASP A 52 24.69 -12.10 -17.47
N PHE A 53 23.60 -11.44 -17.04
CA PHE A 53 22.22 -11.90 -17.01
C PHE A 53 21.90 -13.02 -16.02
N TYR A 54 22.91 -13.55 -15.30
CA TYR A 54 22.71 -14.50 -14.20
C TYR A 54 23.13 -13.90 -12.86
N GLN A 55 24.21 -13.15 -12.84
CA GLN A 55 24.71 -12.42 -11.67
C GLN A 55 24.45 -10.93 -11.90
N PHE A 56 23.79 -10.26 -10.96
CA PHE A 56 23.61 -8.81 -11.00
C PHE A 56 24.33 -8.19 -9.80
N TYR A 57 25.32 -7.36 -10.08
CA TYR A 57 26.00 -6.54 -9.08
C TYR A 57 25.52 -5.09 -9.23
N ILE A 58 24.76 -4.62 -8.25
CA ILE A 58 24.06 -3.34 -8.28
C ILE A 58 24.72 -2.38 -7.28
N PHE A 59 25.29 -1.30 -7.77
CA PHE A 59 26.01 -0.30 -6.98
C PHE A 59 25.27 1.03 -6.99
N LYS A 60 25.17 1.66 -5.82
CA LYS A 60 24.66 3.05 -5.74
C LYS A 60 25.64 3.99 -6.43
N ALA A 61 25.13 4.97 -7.16
CA ALA A 61 25.94 5.99 -7.81
C ALA A 61 26.77 6.81 -6.81
N SER A 62 26.31 6.94 -5.56
CA SER A 62 27.08 7.59 -4.47
C SER A 62 28.39 6.87 -4.17
N GLU A 63 28.44 5.54 -4.31
CA GLU A 63 29.68 4.77 -4.13
C GLU A 63 30.66 5.05 -5.26
N PHE A 64 30.19 5.09 -6.51
CA PHE A 64 31.02 5.48 -7.65
C PHE A 64 31.49 6.94 -7.56
N ASP A 65 30.63 7.83 -7.04
CA ASP A 65 30.97 9.23 -6.81
C ASP A 65 32.11 9.36 -5.78
N ARG A 66 31.99 8.65 -4.66
CA ARG A 66 32.96 8.67 -3.56
C ARG A 66 34.30 8.01 -3.93
N LEU A 67 34.26 6.80 -4.51
CA LEU A 67 35.46 5.97 -4.74
C LEU A 67 36.23 6.32 -6.00
N PHE A 68 35.55 6.79 -7.05
CA PHE A 68 36.17 7.02 -8.35
C PHE A 68 36.05 8.47 -8.79
N TYR A 69 34.84 9.03 -8.87
CA TYR A 69 34.65 10.35 -9.46
C TYR A 69 35.30 11.48 -8.67
N LYS A 70 35.22 11.45 -7.33
CA LYS A 70 35.87 12.44 -6.46
C LYS A 70 37.38 12.17 -6.30
N ASN A 71 37.84 10.96 -6.57
CA ASN A 71 39.24 10.58 -6.41
C ASN A 71 40.14 11.29 -7.44
N THR A 72 41.26 11.85 -6.96
CA THR A 72 42.16 12.67 -7.78
C THR A 72 42.89 11.87 -8.86
N HIS A 73 43.17 10.59 -8.63
CA HIS A 73 43.86 9.72 -9.59
C HIS A 73 42.96 9.45 -10.81
N PHE A 74 41.71 9.07 -10.57
CA PHE A 74 40.74 8.82 -11.65
C PHE A 74 40.34 10.09 -12.40
N LYS A 75 40.20 11.24 -11.71
CA LYS A 75 39.99 12.55 -12.38
C LYS A 75 41.13 12.90 -13.33
N LYS A 76 42.38 12.72 -12.90
CA LYS A 76 43.56 12.95 -13.75
C LYS A 76 43.57 12.00 -14.94
N LEU A 77 43.29 10.72 -14.72
CA LEU A 77 43.21 9.72 -15.78
C LEU A 77 42.17 10.11 -16.84
N TYR A 78 40.95 10.47 -16.41
CA TYR A 78 39.89 10.86 -17.34
C TYR A 78 40.18 12.18 -18.07
N LYS A 79 40.78 13.16 -17.40
CA LYS A 79 41.27 14.39 -18.04
C LYS A 79 42.30 14.09 -19.13
N ASN A 80 43.29 13.24 -18.83
CA ASN A 80 44.30 12.83 -19.81
C ASN A 80 43.69 12.02 -20.96
N PHE A 81 42.63 11.25 -20.72
CA PHE A 81 41.93 10.53 -21.78
C PHE A 81 41.21 11.46 -22.76
N THR A 82 40.55 12.51 -22.24
CA THR A 82 39.77 13.47 -23.04
C THR A 82 40.61 14.58 -23.67
N ASP A 83 41.84 14.79 -23.21
CA ASP A 83 42.77 15.78 -23.76
C ASP A 83 43.26 15.34 -25.16
N LYS A 84 43.03 16.20 -26.16
CA LYS A 84 43.45 15.95 -27.55
C LYS A 84 44.98 15.92 -27.71
N ASN A 85 45.71 16.55 -26.79
CA ASN A 85 47.17 16.62 -26.80
C ASN A 85 47.84 15.50 -26.01
N SER A 86 47.06 14.63 -25.37
CA SER A 86 47.55 13.51 -24.58
C SER A 86 47.88 12.29 -25.45
N LEU A 87 48.83 11.47 -24.98
CA LEU A 87 49.21 10.19 -25.59
C LEU A 87 48.08 9.14 -25.61
N PHE A 88 47.00 9.40 -24.86
CA PHE A 88 45.80 8.57 -24.89
C PHE A 88 45.03 8.71 -26.21
N LYS A 89 44.93 9.92 -26.79
CA LYS A 89 44.14 10.20 -28.00
C LYS A 89 42.73 9.53 -28.01
N GLY A 90 42.08 9.44 -26.85
CA GLY A 90 40.78 8.77 -26.72
C GLY A 90 40.79 7.23 -26.82
N ASN A 91 41.94 6.57 -26.73
CA ASN A 91 42.06 5.11 -26.75
C ASN A 91 41.56 4.50 -25.42
N THR A 92 40.47 3.73 -25.51
CA THR A 92 39.79 3.12 -24.36
C THR A 92 40.58 1.97 -23.73
N GLU A 93 41.33 1.18 -24.50
CA GLU A 93 42.18 0.10 -23.95
C GLU A 93 43.29 0.65 -23.06
N LYS A 94 43.92 1.76 -23.46
CA LYS A 94 44.90 2.46 -22.62
C LYS A 94 44.26 2.99 -21.35
N PHE A 95 43.03 3.50 -21.42
CA PHE A 95 42.26 3.90 -20.24
C PHE A 95 42.04 2.74 -19.28
N TYR A 96 41.56 1.60 -19.77
CA TYR A 96 41.32 0.41 -18.92
C TYR A 96 42.61 -0.12 -18.28
N ASN A 97 43.72 -0.15 -19.03
CA ASN A 97 45.02 -0.56 -18.50
C ASN A 97 45.52 0.34 -17.38
N GLU A 98 45.33 1.66 -17.49
CA GLU A 98 45.70 2.60 -16.44
C GLU A 98 44.71 2.58 -15.27
N CYS A 99 43.41 2.38 -15.51
CA CYS A 99 42.44 2.09 -14.45
C CYS A 99 42.86 0.88 -13.62
N LYS A 100 43.28 -0.21 -14.27
CA LYS A 100 43.77 -1.42 -13.60
C LYS A 100 44.93 -1.11 -12.66
N LYS A 101 45.93 -0.35 -13.13
CA LYS A 101 47.09 0.05 -12.34
C LYS A 101 46.71 0.92 -11.14
N ILE A 102 45.79 1.87 -11.32
CA ILE A 102 45.32 2.74 -10.23
C ILE A 102 44.58 1.91 -9.18
N LEU A 103 43.73 0.97 -9.57
CA LEU A 103 42.98 0.13 -8.62
C LEU A 103 43.88 -0.74 -7.74
N ASP A 104 45.01 -1.22 -8.28
CA ASP A 104 46.00 -2.01 -7.54
C ASP A 104 47.04 -1.15 -6.81
N SER A 105 47.00 0.19 -6.96
CA SER A 105 48.03 1.09 -6.44
C SER A 105 47.87 1.29 -4.92
N PRO A 106 48.97 1.19 -4.13
CA PRO A 106 48.93 1.46 -2.69
C PRO A 106 48.38 2.86 -2.38
N GLU A 107 48.73 3.86 -3.18
CA GLU A 107 48.30 5.25 -3.00
C GLU A 107 46.78 5.40 -3.17
N TYR A 108 46.20 4.71 -4.14
CA TYR A 108 44.74 4.69 -4.30
C TYR A 108 44.07 3.97 -3.12
N LEU A 109 44.58 2.81 -2.73
CA LEU A 109 44.05 2.03 -1.62
C LEU A 109 44.11 2.79 -0.30
N GLU A 110 45.18 3.54 -0.04
CA GLU A 110 45.27 4.45 1.11
C GLU A 110 44.30 5.62 1.00
N SER A 111 44.11 6.17 -0.21
CA SER A 111 43.22 7.34 -0.42
C SER A 111 41.75 7.06 -0.13
N ILE A 112 41.31 5.80 -0.16
CA ILE A 112 39.93 5.39 0.09
C ILE A 112 39.69 4.84 1.51
N GLN A 113 40.74 4.67 2.32
CA GLN A 113 40.61 4.28 3.72
C GLN A 113 40.09 5.46 4.55
N GLU A 114 38.82 5.42 4.98
CA GLU A 114 38.30 6.40 5.95
C GLU A 114 38.92 6.15 7.35
N LYS A 115 39.31 7.23 8.05
CA LYS A 115 39.74 7.20 9.46
C LYS A 115 38.55 7.01 10.43
N LYS A 116 37.67 6.04 10.21
CA LYS A 116 36.65 5.67 11.21
C LYS A 116 37.19 4.53 12.06
N LYS A 117 37.43 4.83 13.34
CA LYS A 117 37.66 3.84 14.38
C LYS A 117 36.31 3.41 14.92
N ASP A 118 35.98 2.14 14.80
CA ASP A 118 34.91 1.51 15.55
C ASP A 118 35.25 1.57 17.06
N SER A 119 34.26 1.39 17.94
CA SER A 119 34.42 1.39 19.40
C SER A 119 35.45 0.37 19.96
N GLN A 120 36.04 -0.45 19.10
CA GLN A 120 37.07 -1.46 19.39
C GLN A 120 38.41 -1.23 18.64
N GLY A 121 38.59 -0.12 17.92
CA GLY A 121 39.88 0.31 17.39
C GLY A 121 40.45 -0.48 16.20
N LYS A 122 39.64 -1.28 15.49
CA LYS A 122 40.04 -1.89 14.20
C LYS A 122 39.81 -0.91 13.06
N SER A 123 40.74 -0.84 12.10
CA SER A 123 40.56 -0.08 10.87
C SER A 123 39.63 -0.86 9.92
N GLN A 124 38.48 -0.30 9.59
CA GLN A 124 37.57 -0.89 8.61
C GLN A 124 38.12 -0.69 7.19
N SER A 125 38.42 -1.78 6.47
CA SER A 125 38.83 -1.72 5.06
C SER A 125 37.69 -1.18 4.20
N CYS A 126 37.91 -0.08 3.49
CA CYS A 126 36.90 0.47 2.59
C CYS A 126 36.78 -0.40 1.33
N SER A 127 35.68 -1.15 1.21
CA SER A 127 35.36 -1.98 0.05
C SER A 127 34.25 -1.34 -0.78
N LEU A 128 34.21 -1.60 -2.08
CA LEU A 128 33.08 -1.23 -2.94
C LEU A 128 31.81 -1.94 -2.45
N GLN A 129 30.83 -1.18 -1.97
CA GLN A 129 29.58 -1.73 -1.44
C GLN A 129 28.50 -1.77 -2.51
N GLY A 130 27.85 -2.93 -2.66
CA GLY A 130 26.77 -3.13 -3.61
C GLY A 130 25.88 -4.30 -3.23
N PHE A 131 24.74 -4.40 -3.91
CA PHE A 131 23.84 -5.54 -3.80
C PHE A 131 24.24 -6.58 -4.85
N HIS A 132 24.23 -7.85 -4.46
CA HIS A 132 24.46 -8.97 -5.37
C HIS A 132 23.22 -9.83 -5.44
N LEU A 133 22.70 -10.04 -6.65
CA LEU A 133 21.59 -10.92 -6.93
C LEU A 133 22.08 -12.06 -7.82
N ASP A 134 21.97 -13.29 -7.32
CA ASP A 134 22.32 -14.50 -8.04
C ASP A 134 21.05 -15.21 -8.53
N PHE A 135 20.78 -15.11 -9.84
CA PHE A 135 19.65 -15.78 -10.48
C PHE A 135 19.89 -17.28 -10.72
N LYS A 136 21.13 -17.79 -10.61
CA LYS A 136 21.35 -19.24 -10.63
C LYS A 136 20.79 -19.90 -9.39
N ALA A 137 21.01 -19.28 -8.23
CA ALA A 137 20.43 -19.72 -6.97
C ALA A 137 18.88 -19.68 -6.98
N LEU A 138 18.28 -18.93 -7.90
CA LEU A 138 16.83 -18.92 -8.14
C LEU A 138 16.35 -20.12 -8.94
N PHE A 139 17.07 -20.55 -9.99
CA PHE A 139 16.64 -21.67 -10.83
C PHE A 139 16.48 -22.97 -10.04
N ASP A 140 17.35 -23.21 -9.05
CA ASP A 140 17.24 -24.38 -8.16
C ASP A 140 16.04 -24.29 -7.20
N LYS A 141 15.61 -23.07 -6.84
CA LYS A 141 14.49 -22.80 -5.91
C LYS A 141 13.13 -22.60 -6.60
N ILE A 142 13.13 -22.24 -7.87
CA ILE A 142 11.91 -22.16 -8.69
C ILE A 142 11.30 -23.57 -8.84
N ASN A 143 12.11 -24.61 -8.88
CA ASN A 143 11.65 -26.01 -8.92
C ASN A 143 10.94 -26.46 -7.62
N SER A 144 11.06 -25.71 -6.52
CA SER A 144 10.40 -26.01 -5.24
C SER A 144 9.16 -25.16 -4.96
N ASN A 145 8.68 -24.36 -5.92
CA ASN A 145 7.55 -23.42 -5.76
C ASN A 145 7.68 -22.47 -4.55
N ASP A 146 8.90 -22.19 -4.07
CA ASP A 146 9.13 -21.33 -2.90
C ASP A 146 9.26 -19.85 -3.33
N PHE A 147 8.12 -19.18 -3.46
CA PHE A 147 8.04 -17.78 -3.87
C PHE A 147 8.62 -16.79 -2.83
N LYS A 148 8.76 -17.18 -1.55
CA LYS A 148 9.44 -16.34 -0.56
C LYS A 148 10.90 -16.10 -0.97
N ALA A 149 11.52 -17.07 -1.63
CA ALA A 149 12.87 -16.95 -2.15
C ALA A 149 12.99 -15.98 -3.35
N ILE A 150 11.89 -15.70 -4.07
CA ILE A 150 11.89 -14.90 -5.31
C ILE A 150 11.52 -13.43 -5.06
N ARG A 151 10.75 -13.14 -4.00
CA ARG A 151 10.30 -11.79 -3.62
C ARG A 151 11.43 -10.74 -3.57
N PRO A 152 12.65 -11.02 -3.05
CA PRO A 152 13.74 -10.04 -3.03
C PRO A 152 14.18 -9.59 -4.43
N PHE A 153 14.10 -10.48 -5.42
CA PHE A 153 14.51 -10.18 -6.80
C PHE A 153 13.52 -9.25 -7.50
N PHE A 154 12.21 -9.49 -7.32
CA PHE A 154 11.17 -8.59 -7.83
C PHE A 154 11.30 -7.19 -7.23
N LYS A 155 11.53 -7.10 -5.91
CA LYS A 155 11.77 -5.81 -5.24
C LYS A 155 13.03 -5.11 -5.74
N ALA A 156 14.13 -5.85 -5.93
CA ALA A 156 15.40 -5.26 -6.36
C ALA A 156 15.42 -4.84 -7.84
N LEU A 157 14.58 -5.45 -8.68
CA LEU A 157 14.43 -5.07 -10.10
C LEU A 157 13.21 -4.18 -10.34
N SER A 158 12.48 -3.79 -9.30
CA SER A 158 11.32 -2.93 -9.45
C SER A 158 11.74 -1.52 -9.91
N PRO A 159 10.90 -0.80 -10.66
CA PRO A 159 11.17 0.59 -11.05
C PRO A 159 11.48 1.47 -9.83
N GLU A 160 10.76 1.27 -8.72
CA GLU A 160 10.90 2.05 -7.50
C GLU A 160 12.33 1.95 -6.93
N PHE A 161 12.86 0.73 -6.86
CA PHE A 161 14.22 0.51 -6.38
C PHE A 161 15.26 1.02 -7.39
N LEU A 162 15.16 0.60 -8.66
CA LEU A 162 16.20 0.89 -9.67
C LEU A 162 16.31 2.36 -10.06
N PHE A 163 15.22 3.13 -9.95
CA PHE A 163 15.25 4.55 -10.25
C PHE A 163 15.45 5.42 -9.01
N ASP A 164 15.63 4.82 -7.81
CA ASP A 164 15.68 5.54 -6.52
C ASP A 164 14.59 6.62 -6.47
N THR A 165 13.46 6.32 -7.12
CA THR A 165 12.30 7.16 -7.06
C THR A 165 11.74 6.87 -5.70
N PHE A 166 11.80 7.87 -4.81
CA PHE A 166 10.82 7.93 -3.75
C PHE A 166 9.49 7.72 -4.44
N ASN A 167 8.85 6.60 -4.14
CA ASN A 167 7.51 6.38 -4.59
C ASN A 167 6.63 6.89 -3.45
N PRO A 168 6.16 8.14 -3.49
CA PRO A 168 5.05 8.57 -2.65
C PRO A 168 3.75 7.91 -3.13
N ASN A 169 3.78 6.77 -3.83
CA ASN A 169 2.71 5.79 -3.68
C ASN A 169 2.66 5.43 -2.20
N ASP A 170 2.05 6.34 -1.44
CA ASP A 170 0.95 6.03 -0.56
C ASP A 170 0.43 4.65 -0.98
N ALA A 171 0.62 3.64 -0.13
CA ALA A 171 -0.16 2.40 -0.23
C ALA A 171 -1.68 2.69 -0.26
N ASN A 172 -2.02 3.96 -0.05
CA ASN A 172 -3.33 4.58 -0.03
C ASN A 172 -3.68 5.26 -1.37
N SER A 173 -2.80 5.28 -2.39
CA SER A 173 -3.10 5.93 -3.67
C SER A 173 -4.20 5.18 -4.42
N LEU A 174 -5.16 5.92 -4.98
CA LEU A 174 -6.34 5.32 -5.60
C LEU A 174 -5.96 4.38 -6.75
N ASN A 175 -6.28 3.09 -6.60
CA ASN A 175 -6.17 2.13 -7.68
C ASN A 175 -7.19 2.48 -8.78
N LYS A 176 -6.70 3.02 -9.90
CA LYS A 176 -7.56 3.48 -11.00
C LYS A 176 -8.32 2.35 -11.68
N ASP A 177 -7.72 1.17 -11.78
CA ASP A 177 -8.35 0.02 -12.42
C ASP A 177 -9.54 -0.49 -11.59
N PHE A 178 -9.33 -0.64 -10.27
CA PHE A 178 -10.39 -0.93 -9.31
C PHE A 178 -11.48 0.14 -9.35
N TYR A 179 -11.09 1.41 -9.22
CA TYR A 179 -12.04 2.52 -9.11
C TYR A 179 -12.90 2.70 -10.36
N ASN A 180 -12.29 2.65 -11.56
CA ASN A 180 -13.03 2.84 -12.81
C ASN A 180 -14.01 1.69 -13.07
N GLU A 181 -13.61 0.44 -12.80
CA GLU A 181 -14.52 -0.70 -12.96
C GLU A 181 -15.60 -0.72 -11.88
N LEU A 182 -15.30 -0.29 -10.65
CA LEU A 182 -16.31 -0.09 -9.62
C LEU A 182 -17.35 0.95 -10.06
N LEU A 183 -16.92 2.12 -10.52
CA LEU A 183 -17.84 3.14 -11.05
C LEU A 183 -18.71 2.61 -12.19
N TYR A 184 -18.14 1.80 -13.09
CA TYR A 184 -18.89 1.12 -14.15
C TYR A 184 -20.01 0.23 -13.60
N ILE A 185 -19.71 -0.65 -12.63
CA ILE A 185 -20.71 -1.54 -12.01
C ILE A 185 -21.79 -0.72 -11.27
N LEU A 186 -21.37 0.33 -10.55
CA LEU A 186 -22.29 1.25 -9.88
C LEU A 186 -23.17 2.01 -10.87
N GLY A 187 -22.71 2.19 -12.11
CA GLY A 187 -23.41 2.97 -13.13
C GLY A 187 -23.14 4.47 -13.03
N LEU A 188 -21.96 4.84 -12.54
CA LEU A 188 -21.51 6.20 -12.30
C LEU A 188 -20.27 6.53 -13.14
N GLU A 189 -19.99 7.81 -13.37
CA GLU A 189 -18.79 8.28 -14.07
C GLU A 189 -18.25 9.58 -13.43
N GLU A 190 -16.94 9.78 -13.48
CA GLU A 190 -16.32 11.06 -13.13
C GLU A 190 -16.44 12.06 -14.30
N CYS A 191 -16.99 13.23 -14.01
CA CYS A 191 -17.12 14.34 -14.95
C CYS A 191 -16.35 15.56 -14.43
N LYS A 192 -15.68 16.28 -15.33
CA LYS A 192 -15.04 17.56 -15.00
C LYS A 192 -16.00 18.71 -15.28
N GLN A 193 -16.43 19.43 -14.25
CA GLN A 193 -17.31 20.60 -14.35
C GLN A 193 -16.70 21.78 -13.57
N ASN A 194 -16.47 22.91 -14.24
CA ASN A 194 -15.92 24.14 -13.63
C ASN A 194 -14.66 23.90 -12.77
N ASP A 195 -13.69 23.14 -13.32
CA ASP A 195 -12.46 22.69 -12.67
C ASP A 195 -12.61 21.78 -11.44
N LYS A 196 -13.84 21.39 -11.08
CA LYS A 196 -14.13 20.35 -10.09
C LYS A 196 -14.37 19.01 -10.75
N ILE A 197 -14.01 17.94 -10.06
CA ILE A 197 -14.36 16.56 -10.43
C ILE A 197 -15.63 16.20 -9.65
N ILE A 198 -16.68 15.83 -10.36
CA ILE A 198 -17.97 15.42 -9.80
C ILE A 198 -18.32 14.00 -10.25
N ILE A 199 -19.22 13.35 -9.53
CA ILE A 199 -19.75 12.03 -9.91
C ILE A 199 -21.14 12.21 -10.51
N ALA A 200 -21.35 11.65 -11.69
CA ALA A 200 -22.60 11.73 -12.43
C ALA A 200 -23.06 10.34 -12.91
N GLN A 201 -24.28 10.26 -13.41
CA GLN A 201 -24.80 9.06 -14.07
C GLN A 201 -23.96 8.71 -15.31
N SER A 202 -23.47 7.46 -15.39
CA SER A 202 -22.67 6.96 -16.51
C SER A 202 -23.44 6.89 -17.83
N LYS A 203 -22.70 6.80 -18.95
CA LYS A 203 -23.27 6.55 -20.29
C LYS A 203 -24.00 5.21 -20.36
N GLU A 204 -23.51 4.20 -19.67
CA GLU A 204 -24.10 2.86 -19.63
C GLU A 204 -25.43 2.85 -18.89
N SER A 205 -25.51 3.55 -17.76
CA SER A 205 -26.77 3.78 -17.05
C SER A 205 -27.77 4.56 -17.90
N LYS A 206 -27.32 5.61 -18.62
CA LYS A 206 -28.16 6.37 -19.56
C LYS A 206 -28.67 5.50 -20.72
N ALA A 207 -27.86 4.53 -21.16
CA ALA A 207 -28.22 3.54 -22.17
C ALA A 207 -29.14 2.41 -21.64
N GLY A 208 -29.48 2.42 -20.34
CA GLY A 208 -30.36 1.43 -19.72
C GLY A 208 -29.70 0.08 -19.43
N GLN A 209 -28.36 0.01 -19.39
CA GLN A 209 -27.66 -1.19 -18.93
C GLN A 209 -27.95 -1.43 -17.44
N ASN A 210 -28.00 -2.70 -17.01
CA ASN A 210 -28.35 -3.08 -15.65
C ASN A 210 -27.23 -2.86 -14.64
N THR A 211 -26.78 -1.62 -14.50
CA THR A 211 -25.88 -1.15 -13.43
C THR A 211 -26.64 -1.04 -12.10
N ILE A 212 -25.95 -0.88 -10.96
CA ILE A 212 -26.62 -0.68 -9.67
C ILE A 212 -27.54 0.56 -9.72
N TYR A 213 -27.06 1.67 -10.30
CA TYR A 213 -27.85 2.88 -10.49
C TYR A 213 -29.16 2.60 -11.25
N THR A 214 -29.07 1.90 -12.38
CA THR A 214 -30.26 1.59 -13.20
C THR A 214 -31.20 0.62 -12.47
N ALA A 215 -30.66 -0.39 -11.78
CA ALA A 215 -31.46 -1.34 -11.01
C ALA A 215 -32.27 -0.62 -9.91
N ILE A 216 -31.64 0.28 -9.16
CA ILE A 216 -32.32 1.12 -8.16
C ILE A 216 -33.39 1.99 -8.83
N LEU A 217 -33.01 2.71 -9.89
CA LEU A 217 -33.92 3.62 -10.59
C LEU A 217 -35.17 2.89 -11.10
N GLN A 218 -35.01 1.68 -11.65
CA GLN A 218 -36.12 0.85 -12.12
C GLN A 218 -37.03 0.41 -10.96
N SER A 219 -36.47 -0.07 -9.85
CA SER A 219 -37.25 -0.47 -8.66
C SER A 219 -37.97 0.71 -8.00
N LEU A 220 -37.51 1.94 -8.22
CA LEU A 220 -38.14 3.16 -7.70
C LEU A 220 -39.14 3.82 -8.64
N LYS A 221 -39.13 3.51 -9.94
CA LYS A 221 -39.85 4.26 -10.98
C LYS A 221 -41.36 4.36 -10.70
N ASP A 222 -41.95 3.33 -10.11
CA ASP A 222 -43.37 3.26 -9.83
C ASP A 222 -43.76 3.71 -8.40
N LYS A 223 -42.78 4.05 -7.55
CA LYS A 223 -43.04 4.49 -6.18
C LYS A 223 -43.42 5.97 -6.15
N GLU A 224 -44.65 6.29 -5.76
CA GLU A 224 -45.17 7.68 -5.73
C GLU A 224 -44.29 8.65 -4.95
N LYS A 225 -43.74 8.23 -3.80
CA LYS A 225 -42.78 9.03 -3.01
C LYS A 225 -41.52 9.42 -3.80
N PHE A 226 -41.09 8.59 -4.75
CA PHE A 226 -39.93 8.88 -5.59
C PHE A 226 -40.31 9.72 -6.81
N LYS A 227 -41.48 9.49 -7.40
CA LYS A 227 -41.99 10.30 -8.53
C LYS A 227 -42.18 11.77 -8.16
N ALA A 228 -42.62 12.04 -6.93
CA ALA A 228 -42.84 13.39 -6.42
C ALA A 228 -41.56 14.23 -6.22
N LYS A 229 -40.38 13.60 -6.24
CA LYS A 229 -39.09 14.28 -6.06
C LYS A 229 -38.66 15.00 -7.34
N SER A 230 -37.96 16.12 -7.17
CA SER A 230 -37.19 16.76 -8.24
C SER A 230 -36.07 15.85 -8.75
N ASP A 231 -35.51 16.14 -9.93
CA ASP A 231 -34.44 15.31 -10.50
C ASP A 231 -33.17 15.31 -9.64
N ASP A 232 -32.88 16.42 -8.97
CA ASP A 232 -31.77 16.53 -8.02
C ASP A 232 -32.01 15.64 -6.78
N GLU A 233 -33.19 15.71 -6.17
CA GLU A 233 -33.55 14.87 -5.02
C GLU A 233 -33.63 13.38 -5.38
N LYS A 234 -34.03 13.05 -6.60
CA LYS A 234 -33.98 11.67 -7.12
C LYS A 234 -32.52 11.21 -7.18
N PHE A 235 -31.64 12.00 -7.78
CA PHE A 235 -30.22 11.66 -7.88
C PHE A 235 -29.57 11.51 -6.50
N GLU A 236 -29.86 12.41 -5.56
CA GLU A 236 -29.40 12.30 -4.16
C GLU A 236 -29.87 10.99 -3.50
N SER A 237 -31.14 10.63 -3.68
CA SER A 237 -31.69 9.38 -3.13
C SER A 237 -31.00 8.15 -3.71
N LEU A 238 -30.71 8.16 -5.02
CA LEU A 238 -29.98 7.09 -5.69
C LEU A 238 -28.55 6.98 -5.15
N MET A 239 -27.84 8.11 -5.05
CA MET A 239 -26.48 8.15 -4.50
C MET A 239 -26.43 7.68 -3.05
N GLN A 240 -27.40 8.08 -2.22
CA GLN A 240 -27.48 7.66 -0.82
C GLN A 240 -27.64 6.13 -0.70
N LEU A 241 -28.52 5.52 -1.49
CA LEU A 241 -28.70 4.06 -1.52
C LEU A 241 -27.44 3.34 -2.05
N ILE A 242 -26.84 3.84 -3.14
CA ILE A 242 -25.61 3.28 -3.71
C ILE A 242 -24.48 3.28 -2.68
N ILE A 243 -24.22 4.43 -2.05
CA ILE A 243 -23.14 4.59 -1.07
C ILE A 243 -23.37 3.71 0.15
N LEU A 244 -24.61 3.69 0.67
CA LEU A 244 -24.97 2.89 1.84
C LEU A 244 -24.75 1.38 1.60
N TRP A 245 -25.24 0.86 0.48
CA TRP A 245 -25.12 -0.56 0.17
C TRP A 245 -23.70 -0.95 -0.25
N LEU A 246 -23.02 -0.10 -1.00
CA LEU A 246 -21.61 -0.31 -1.34
C LEU A 246 -20.75 -0.38 -0.06
N ASN A 247 -21.00 0.50 0.92
CA ASN A 247 -20.31 0.48 2.21
C ASN A 247 -20.46 -0.86 2.92
N ARG A 248 -21.69 -1.37 3.02
CA ARG A 248 -21.93 -2.70 3.60
C ARG A 248 -21.20 -3.80 2.83
N ILE A 249 -21.29 -3.82 1.50
CA ILE A 249 -20.70 -4.88 0.67
C ILE A 249 -19.17 -4.87 0.76
N LEU A 250 -18.53 -3.70 0.72
CA LEU A 250 -17.09 -3.59 0.89
C LEU A 250 -16.64 -4.02 2.29
N PHE A 251 -17.41 -3.65 3.32
CA PHE A 251 -17.16 -4.12 4.68
C PHE A 251 -17.29 -5.64 4.80
N LEU A 252 -18.28 -6.25 4.15
CA LEU A 252 -18.39 -7.71 4.05
C LEU A 252 -17.16 -8.34 3.40
N LYS A 253 -16.59 -7.71 2.37
CA LYS A 253 -15.39 -8.24 1.70
C LYS A 253 -14.17 -8.21 2.61
N LEU A 254 -14.01 -7.17 3.44
CA LEU A 254 -12.97 -7.09 4.47
C LEU A 254 -13.14 -8.17 5.55
N ILE A 255 -14.37 -8.42 5.99
CA ILE A 255 -14.68 -9.51 6.93
C ILE A 255 -14.35 -10.86 6.31
N GLU A 256 -14.77 -11.09 5.06
CA GLU A 256 -14.47 -12.32 4.34
C GLU A 256 -12.97 -12.57 4.27
N ALA A 257 -12.19 -11.56 3.88
CA ALA A 257 -10.74 -11.65 3.79
C ALA A 257 -10.10 -11.98 5.15
N SER A 258 -10.55 -11.29 6.21
CA SER A 258 -10.06 -11.51 7.58
C SER A 258 -10.41 -12.91 8.08
N LEU A 259 -11.64 -13.39 7.84
CA LEU A 259 -12.08 -14.74 8.23
C LEU A 259 -11.25 -15.82 7.53
N VAL A 260 -11.01 -15.66 6.22
CA VAL A 260 -10.17 -16.61 5.47
C VAL A 260 -8.75 -16.61 6.02
N LYS A 261 -8.16 -15.42 6.26
CA LYS A 261 -6.80 -15.26 6.77
C LYS A 261 -6.61 -15.88 8.15
N PHE A 262 -7.43 -15.50 9.13
CA PHE A 262 -7.27 -15.95 10.51
C PHE A 262 -7.46 -17.44 10.69
N ASN A 263 -8.24 -18.08 9.82
CA ASN A 263 -8.52 -19.51 9.89
C ASN A 263 -7.76 -20.32 8.83
N ASN A 264 -6.97 -19.67 7.98
CA ASN A 264 -6.36 -20.24 6.79
C ASN A 264 -7.30 -21.17 5.99
N ASN A 265 -8.53 -20.71 5.73
CA ASN A 265 -9.57 -21.55 5.12
C ASN A 265 -10.40 -20.80 4.08
N LYS A 266 -10.13 -21.07 2.80
CA LYS A 266 -10.85 -20.48 1.66
C LYS A 266 -12.34 -20.86 1.61
N SER A 267 -12.78 -21.95 2.27
CA SER A 267 -14.20 -22.33 2.32
C SER A 267 -15.07 -21.35 3.11
N LEU A 268 -14.45 -20.46 3.89
CA LEU A 268 -15.13 -19.40 4.64
C LEU A 268 -15.56 -18.22 3.76
N LYS A 269 -15.12 -18.16 2.50
CA LYS A 269 -15.64 -17.18 1.52
C LYS A 269 -17.16 -17.29 1.40
N PHE A 270 -17.87 -16.17 1.46
CA PHE A 270 -19.32 -16.09 1.44
C PHE A 270 -19.92 -15.09 0.46
N LEU A 271 -19.17 -14.10 -0.02
CA LEU A 271 -19.58 -13.21 -1.10
C LEU A 271 -19.44 -13.91 -2.45
N ASN A 272 -20.27 -14.91 -2.67
CA ASN A 272 -20.33 -15.67 -3.91
C ASN A 272 -21.75 -16.19 -4.16
N THR A 273 -21.99 -16.57 -5.40
CA THR A 273 -23.30 -17.00 -5.89
C THR A 273 -23.82 -18.29 -5.24
N HIS A 274 -22.93 -19.11 -4.65
CA HIS A 274 -23.32 -20.33 -3.96
C HIS A 274 -23.91 -20.06 -2.56
N LYS A 275 -23.36 -19.09 -1.81
CA LYS A 275 -23.86 -18.72 -0.47
C LYS A 275 -24.82 -17.53 -0.49
N VAL A 276 -24.61 -16.58 -1.39
CA VAL A 276 -25.44 -15.37 -1.58
C VAL A 276 -25.88 -15.29 -3.05
N PRO A 277 -26.89 -16.08 -3.47
CA PRO A 277 -27.30 -16.22 -4.88
C PRO A 277 -28.09 -15.04 -5.45
N ASN A 278 -28.57 -14.10 -4.62
CA ASN A 278 -29.38 -12.96 -5.05
C ASN A 278 -29.42 -11.87 -3.97
N PHE A 279 -29.96 -10.70 -4.34
CA PHE A 279 -30.08 -9.55 -3.43
C PHE A 279 -30.97 -9.79 -2.21
N ARG A 280 -31.91 -10.75 -2.25
CA ARG A 280 -32.73 -11.11 -1.08
C ARG A 280 -31.88 -11.80 -0.01
N ILE A 281 -31.00 -12.73 -0.41
CA ILE A 281 -30.06 -13.35 0.52
C ILE A 281 -29.02 -12.33 1.02
N LEU A 282 -28.59 -11.39 0.17
CA LEU A 282 -27.71 -10.30 0.59
C LEU A 282 -28.38 -9.39 1.63
N SER A 283 -29.65 -9.04 1.46
CA SER A 283 -30.44 -8.30 2.46
C SER A 283 -30.56 -9.08 3.78
N GLY A 284 -30.85 -10.38 3.72
CA GLY A 284 -30.85 -11.26 4.90
C GLY A 284 -29.50 -11.31 5.61
N LEU A 285 -28.40 -11.34 4.86
CA LEU A 285 -27.05 -11.25 5.44
C LEU A 285 -26.84 -9.93 6.21
N PHE A 286 -27.30 -8.80 5.67
CA PHE A 286 -27.22 -7.52 6.39
C PHE A 286 -28.03 -7.53 7.69
N PHE A 287 -29.32 -7.85 7.61
CA PHE A 287 -30.28 -7.51 8.67
C PHE A 287 -30.70 -8.68 9.55
N GLU A 288 -30.50 -9.91 9.10
CA GLU A 288 -30.91 -11.12 9.83
C GLU A 288 -29.71 -11.90 10.38
N ILE A 289 -28.51 -11.71 9.82
CA ILE A 289 -27.27 -12.34 10.31
C ILE A 289 -26.42 -11.35 11.08
N LEU A 290 -25.95 -10.27 10.44
CA LEU A 290 -24.95 -9.38 11.04
C LEU A 290 -25.52 -8.36 12.02
N ALA A 291 -26.82 -8.07 11.91
CA ALA A 291 -27.55 -7.18 12.81
C ALA A 291 -28.29 -7.92 13.96
N LYS A 292 -28.21 -9.24 14.05
CA LYS A 292 -28.88 -10.03 15.11
C LYS A 292 -27.94 -11.00 15.81
N ASN A 293 -28.14 -11.17 17.12
CA ASN A 293 -27.41 -12.16 17.91
C ASN A 293 -27.73 -13.57 17.40
N SER A 294 -26.77 -14.49 17.54
CA SER A 294 -26.88 -15.88 17.07
C SER A 294 -28.16 -16.59 17.55
N HIS A 295 -28.57 -16.35 18.80
CA HIS A 295 -29.75 -16.96 19.41
C HIS A 295 -31.09 -16.36 18.93
N GLU A 296 -31.08 -15.19 18.30
CA GLU A 296 -32.26 -14.48 17.80
C GLU A 296 -32.53 -14.75 16.31
N ARG A 297 -31.70 -15.59 15.68
CA ARG A 297 -31.79 -15.91 14.24
C ARG A 297 -32.79 -17.04 14.00
N ASP A 298 -33.91 -16.73 13.35
CA ASP A 298 -34.92 -17.73 12.93
C ASP A 298 -34.87 -18.03 11.41
N ALA A 299 -33.92 -17.39 10.70
CA ALA A 299 -33.84 -17.41 9.25
C ALA A 299 -33.21 -18.70 8.70
N LYS A 300 -33.95 -19.82 8.71
CA LYS A 300 -33.47 -21.13 8.21
C LYS A 300 -32.92 -21.08 6.77
N HIS A 301 -33.45 -20.19 5.93
CA HIS A 301 -32.97 -20.01 4.56
C HIS A 301 -31.55 -19.41 4.47
N LEU A 302 -30.98 -18.92 5.59
CA LEU A 302 -29.63 -18.35 5.72
C LEU A 302 -28.68 -19.25 6.54
N GLU A 303 -29.06 -20.49 6.82
CA GLU A 303 -28.29 -21.42 7.69
C GLU A 303 -26.82 -21.56 7.24
N LYS A 304 -26.57 -21.55 5.93
CA LYS A 304 -25.21 -21.59 5.33
C LYS A 304 -24.30 -20.43 5.77
N LEU A 305 -24.86 -19.36 6.34
CA LEU A 305 -24.17 -18.14 6.77
C LEU A 305 -24.13 -17.99 8.30
N PHE A 306 -24.68 -18.94 9.07
CA PHE A 306 -24.79 -18.80 10.53
C PHE A 306 -23.45 -18.80 11.27
N TYR A 307 -22.38 -19.28 10.62
CA TYR A 307 -21.02 -19.19 11.15
C TYR A 307 -20.48 -17.75 11.23
N LEU A 308 -21.17 -16.77 10.61
CA LEU A 308 -20.78 -15.37 10.67
C LEU A 308 -21.19 -14.74 12.01
N PRO A 309 -20.32 -13.90 12.61
CA PRO A 309 -20.57 -13.30 13.91
C PRO A 309 -21.66 -12.23 13.83
N TYR A 310 -22.24 -11.91 14.98
CA TYR A 310 -22.99 -10.67 15.16
C TYR A 310 -22.01 -9.52 15.34
N LEU A 311 -22.23 -8.39 14.66
CA LEU A 311 -21.28 -7.28 14.66
C LEU A 311 -21.77 -6.02 15.38
N ASN A 312 -23.03 -5.99 15.83
CA ASN A 312 -23.68 -4.87 16.53
C ASN A 312 -23.29 -3.48 15.97
N SER A 313 -23.21 -3.37 14.65
CA SER A 313 -22.76 -2.16 14.00
C SER A 313 -23.95 -1.40 13.45
N SER A 314 -23.98 -0.08 13.70
CA SER A 314 -24.93 0.84 13.05
C SER A 314 -24.87 0.74 11.52
N LEU A 315 -23.75 0.25 10.97
CA LEU A 315 -23.63 -0.05 9.56
C LEU A 315 -24.70 -1.02 9.06
N PHE A 316 -25.12 -2.00 9.87
CA PHE A 316 -26.12 -3.01 9.50
C PHE A 316 -27.51 -2.74 10.10
N GLU A 317 -27.71 -1.60 10.74
CA GLU A 317 -29.05 -1.13 11.08
C GLU A 317 -29.74 -0.57 9.81
N LYS A 318 -31.01 -0.94 9.61
CA LYS A 318 -31.81 -0.41 8.50
C LYS A 318 -31.95 1.10 8.63
N GLN A 319 -31.52 1.80 7.60
CA GLN A 319 -31.65 3.25 7.52
C GLN A 319 -33.06 3.65 7.09
N GLU A 320 -33.47 4.88 7.42
CA GLU A 320 -34.82 5.37 7.10
C GLU A 320 -35.14 5.28 5.60
N ILE A 321 -34.17 5.60 4.72
CA ILE A 321 -34.35 5.50 3.27
C ILE A 321 -34.62 4.07 2.80
N GLU A 322 -34.06 3.06 3.48
CA GLU A 322 -34.27 1.65 3.10
C GLU A 322 -35.67 1.16 3.51
N ASN A 323 -36.14 1.62 4.67
CA ASN A 323 -37.50 1.31 5.15
C ASN A 323 -38.56 2.03 4.33
N ASN A 324 -38.31 3.29 3.96
CA ASN A 324 -39.32 4.17 3.39
C ASN A 324 -39.32 4.21 1.85
N LEU A 325 -38.18 3.89 1.22
CA LEU A 325 -37.99 4.04 -0.21
C LEU A 325 -37.70 2.70 -0.91
N LEU A 326 -36.64 1.98 -0.54
CA LEU A 326 -36.25 0.73 -1.21
C LEU A 326 -35.36 -0.16 -0.34
N ASP A 327 -35.76 -1.42 -0.16
CA ASP A 327 -34.89 -2.45 0.39
C ASP A 327 -34.02 -3.07 -0.72
N ILE A 328 -32.76 -3.39 -0.43
CA ILE A 328 -31.85 -3.98 -1.43
C ILE A 328 -32.40 -5.30 -2.00
N SER A 329 -33.20 -6.04 -1.24
CA SER A 329 -33.84 -7.28 -1.71
C SER A 329 -34.79 -7.10 -2.89
N GLU A 330 -35.24 -5.87 -3.17
CA GLU A 330 -36.12 -5.51 -4.28
C GLU A 330 -35.37 -5.21 -5.59
N LEU A 331 -34.04 -5.33 -5.62
CA LEU A 331 -33.25 -5.08 -6.83
C LEU A 331 -33.37 -6.23 -7.84
N ASN A 332 -33.53 -5.85 -9.11
CA ASN A 332 -33.50 -6.78 -10.23
C ASN A 332 -32.06 -7.20 -10.56
N ASP A 333 -31.84 -8.51 -10.62
CA ASP A 333 -30.52 -9.09 -10.89
C ASP A 333 -30.39 -9.55 -12.36
N MET A 334 -30.49 -8.56 -13.27
CA MET A 334 -30.32 -8.77 -14.71
C MET A 334 -28.85 -8.70 -15.12
N ASN A 335 -28.55 -9.16 -16.34
CA ASN A 335 -27.19 -9.21 -16.84
C ASN A 335 -26.61 -7.83 -17.16
N LEU A 336 -25.34 -7.64 -16.82
CA LEU A 336 -24.49 -6.50 -17.20
C LEU A 336 -23.28 -7.03 -17.99
N PRO A 337 -22.93 -6.43 -19.15
CA PRO A 337 -21.70 -6.77 -19.86
C PRO A 337 -20.45 -6.51 -19.02
N TYR A 338 -19.39 -7.30 -19.22
CA TYR A 338 -18.11 -6.99 -18.56
C TYR A 338 -17.52 -5.68 -19.09
N PHE A 339 -16.95 -4.89 -18.18
CA PHE A 339 -16.23 -3.66 -18.50
C PHE A 339 -15.10 -3.94 -19.49
N LYS A 340 -14.91 -3.06 -20.47
CA LYS A 340 -13.91 -3.24 -21.54
C LYS A 340 -12.50 -3.46 -20.99
N ALA A 341 -12.16 -2.81 -19.87
CA ALA A 341 -10.86 -2.94 -19.23
C ALA A 341 -10.89 -3.84 -17.99
N THR A 342 -11.90 -4.69 -17.81
CA THR A 342 -12.13 -5.52 -16.62
C THR A 342 -10.85 -6.19 -16.09
N GLN A 343 -10.73 -6.21 -14.77
CA GLN A 343 -9.67 -6.92 -14.04
C GLN A 343 -10.02 -8.39 -13.79
N ILE A 344 -11.25 -8.80 -14.07
CA ILE A 344 -11.69 -10.19 -13.93
C ILE A 344 -11.10 -11.01 -15.08
N LYS A 345 -10.33 -12.04 -14.71
CA LYS A 345 -9.69 -12.97 -15.64
C LYS A 345 -10.41 -14.32 -15.66
N ASP A 346 -10.34 -15.00 -16.79
CA ASP A 346 -10.76 -16.39 -16.95
C ASP A 346 -9.65 -17.36 -16.49
N LYS A 347 -9.93 -18.67 -16.56
CA LYS A 347 -8.98 -19.74 -16.21
C LYS A 347 -7.70 -19.75 -17.06
N ASN A 348 -7.68 -19.02 -18.18
CA ASN A 348 -6.52 -18.89 -19.07
C ASN A 348 -5.83 -17.52 -18.90
N ALA A 349 -6.09 -16.81 -17.80
CA ALA A 349 -5.58 -15.48 -17.48
C ALA A 349 -5.99 -14.38 -18.49
N LYS A 350 -7.02 -14.58 -19.30
CA LYS A 350 -7.55 -13.58 -20.24
C LYS A 350 -8.70 -12.81 -19.60
N LYS A 351 -8.85 -11.53 -19.95
CA LYS A 351 -9.99 -10.71 -19.49
C LYS A 351 -11.30 -11.38 -19.90
N LYS A 352 -12.23 -11.51 -18.94
CA LYS A 352 -13.57 -12.07 -19.23
C LYS A 352 -14.31 -11.21 -20.25
N GLN A 353 -15.14 -11.87 -21.05
CA GLN A 353 -15.99 -11.26 -22.08
C GLN A 353 -17.42 -11.78 -21.94
N GLY A 354 -18.38 -11.05 -22.52
CA GLY A 354 -19.80 -11.37 -22.44
C GLY A 354 -20.51 -10.56 -21.35
N GLN A 355 -21.55 -11.15 -20.77
CA GLN A 355 -22.38 -10.54 -19.73
C GLN A 355 -22.67 -11.55 -18.62
N VAL A 356 -22.84 -11.04 -17.40
CA VAL A 356 -23.11 -11.84 -16.20
C VAL A 356 -24.14 -11.09 -15.35
N LYS A 357 -24.84 -11.78 -14.45
CA LYS A 357 -25.78 -11.13 -13.52
C LYS A 357 -25.07 -10.06 -12.70
N LEU A 358 -25.79 -8.99 -12.37
CA LEU A 358 -25.22 -7.82 -11.69
C LEU A 358 -24.56 -8.18 -10.35
N LEU A 359 -25.24 -8.98 -9.52
CA LEU A 359 -24.67 -9.38 -8.23
C LEU A 359 -23.44 -10.27 -8.39
N ASP A 360 -23.51 -11.22 -9.33
CA ASP A 360 -22.40 -12.11 -9.67
C ASP A 360 -21.19 -11.30 -10.16
N TYR A 361 -21.41 -10.27 -11.01
CA TYR A 361 -20.36 -9.36 -11.43
C TYR A 361 -19.72 -8.70 -10.20
N LEU A 362 -20.51 -8.06 -9.34
CA LEU A 362 -19.97 -7.37 -8.17
C LEU A 362 -19.08 -8.29 -7.31
N PHE A 363 -19.49 -9.54 -7.09
CA PHE A 363 -18.69 -10.51 -6.34
C PHE A 363 -17.43 -10.97 -7.08
N GLU A 364 -17.52 -11.29 -8.38
CA GLU A 364 -16.34 -11.65 -9.19
C GLU A 364 -15.33 -10.50 -9.28
N PHE A 365 -15.84 -9.27 -9.41
CA PHE A 365 -15.04 -8.05 -9.39
C PHE A 365 -14.28 -7.92 -8.07
N LEU A 366 -14.99 -7.97 -6.94
CA LEU A 366 -14.34 -7.86 -5.63
C LEU A 366 -13.37 -9.03 -5.36
N ASP A 367 -13.65 -10.24 -5.84
CA ASP A 367 -12.73 -11.37 -5.65
C ASP A 367 -11.48 -11.32 -6.55
N SER A 368 -11.46 -10.46 -7.56
CA SER A 368 -10.28 -10.21 -8.41
C SER A 368 -9.21 -9.33 -7.77
N PHE A 369 -9.49 -8.78 -6.57
CA PHE A 369 -8.56 -7.99 -5.77
C PHE A 369 -8.28 -8.67 -4.43
N ASP A 370 -7.11 -8.38 -3.85
CA ASP A 370 -6.74 -8.83 -2.50
C ASP A 370 -7.19 -7.78 -1.48
N PHE A 371 -7.93 -8.20 -0.46
CA PHE A 371 -8.41 -7.35 0.64
C PHE A 371 -7.69 -7.68 1.96
N GLY A 372 -6.47 -8.20 1.85
CA GLY A 372 -5.60 -8.54 2.97
C GLY A 372 -5.62 -10.03 3.35
N SER A 373 -6.20 -10.91 2.52
CA SER A 373 -6.23 -12.36 2.76
C SER A 373 -5.12 -13.13 2.07
N ASP A 374 -4.54 -12.58 1.00
CA ASP A 374 -3.80 -13.37 0.00
C ASP A 374 -2.27 -13.18 0.10
N GLU A 375 -1.69 -13.18 1.31
CA GLU A 375 -0.22 -13.17 1.51
C GLU A 375 0.46 -14.48 1.05
N GLU A 376 -0.31 -15.55 0.83
CA GLU A 376 0.18 -16.91 0.53
C GLU A 376 -0.28 -17.47 -0.83
N GLU A 377 -0.60 -16.65 -1.83
CA GLU A 377 -0.90 -17.18 -3.17
C GLU A 377 0.37 -17.68 -3.88
N SER A 378 0.40 -19.00 -4.14
CA SER A 378 1.52 -19.74 -4.73
C SER A 378 1.60 -19.66 -6.26
N GLU A 379 0.73 -18.91 -6.93
CA GLU A 379 0.70 -18.81 -8.40
C GLU A 379 0.83 -17.36 -8.88
N LEU A 380 1.86 -17.08 -9.69
CA LEU A 380 2.14 -15.77 -10.30
C LEU A 380 0.97 -15.19 -11.11
N ILE A 381 0.09 -16.04 -11.62
CA ILE A 381 -1.08 -15.67 -12.43
C ILE A 381 -2.23 -15.15 -11.54
N GLU A 382 -2.29 -15.62 -10.28
CA GLU A 382 -3.36 -15.28 -9.33
C GLU A 382 -3.05 -14.04 -8.50
N GLN A 383 -1.79 -13.55 -8.45
CA GLN A 383 -1.42 -12.35 -7.68
C GLN A 383 -2.35 -11.18 -7.95
N LYS A 384 -3.22 -10.92 -6.98
CA LYS A 384 -4.21 -9.85 -7.04
C LYS A 384 -3.60 -8.55 -6.56
N THR A 385 -4.19 -7.45 -7.02
CA THR A 385 -3.79 -6.14 -6.51
C THR A 385 -4.41 -5.93 -5.13
N LEU A 386 -3.59 -5.60 -4.13
CA LEU A 386 -4.04 -5.27 -2.79
C LEU A 386 -4.87 -3.98 -2.79
N ILE A 387 -6.04 -4.03 -2.17
CA ILE A 387 -6.92 -2.90 -1.89
C ILE A 387 -6.92 -2.68 -0.38
N SER A 388 -6.13 -1.70 0.07
CA SER A 388 -5.99 -1.34 1.47
C SER A 388 -7.23 -0.60 2.00
N SER A 389 -7.32 -0.50 3.33
CA SER A 389 -8.38 0.23 4.01
C SER A 389 -8.45 1.70 3.57
N SER A 390 -7.28 2.31 3.36
CA SER A 390 -7.13 3.68 2.91
C SER A 390 -7.59 3.90 1.46
N ILE A 391 -7.35 2.95 0.54
CA ILE A 391 -7.87 3.04 -0.83
C ILE A 391 -9.41 3.09 -0.80
N LEU A 392 -10.06 2.27 0.03
CA LEU A 392 -11.51 2.32 0.20
C LEU A 392 -11.97 3.67 0.77
N GLY A 393 -11.23 4.22 1.74
CA GLY A 393 -11.46 5.57 2.26
C GLY A 393 -11.49 6.63 1.15
N LEU A 394 -10.54 6.59 0.22
CA LEU A 394 -10.52 7.49 -0.95
C LEU A 394 -11.70 7.30 -1.90
N VAL A 395 -12.10 6.05 -2.14
CA VAL A 395 -13.26 5.74 -2.97
C VAL A 395 -14.51 6.36 -2.35
N PHE A 396 -14.71 6.21 -1.04
CA PHE A 396 -15.83 6.82 -0.33
C PHE A 396 -15.76 8.33 -0.31
N GLU A 397 -14.57 8.92 -0.18
CA GLU A 397 -14.40 10.37 -0.24
C GLU A 397 -14.90 10.93 -1.57
N LYS A 398 -14.50 10.29 -2.68
CA LYS A 398 -14.90 10.69 -4.03
C LYS A 398 -16.40 10.50 -4.26
N LEU A 399 -16.96 9.40 -3.77
CA LEU A 399 -18.40 9.12 -3.89
C LEU A 399 -19.25 10.06 -3.01
N ASN A 400 -18.79 10.41 -1.80
CA ASN A 400 -19.47 11.35 -0.91
C ASN A 400 -19.30 12.80 -1.37
N GLY A 401 -18.15 13.16 -1.96
CA GLY A 401 -17.85 14.46 -2.53
C GLY A 401 -18.48 14.71 -3.91
N TYR A 402 -19.48 13.92 -4.30
CA TYR A 402 -20.02 13.87 -5.66
C TYR A 402 -20.51 15.22 -6.23
N LYS A 403 -20.92 16.19 -5.40
CA LYS A 403 -21.34 17.54 -5.83
C LYS A 403 -20.24 18.60 -5.74
N GLU A 404 -19.44 18.57 -4.68
CA GLU A 404 -18.57 19.70 -4.33
C GLU A 404 -17.10 19.47 -4.68
N GLY A 405 -16.75 18.23 -5.04
CA GLY A 405 -15.38 17.74 -5.18
C GLY A 405 -14.76 17.40 -3.84
N SER A 406 -13.80 16.46 -3.82
CA SER A 406 -13.03 16.11 -2.62
C SER A 406 -11.58 16.61 -2.74
N PHE A 407 -11.09 17.32 -1.71
CA PHE A 407 -9.69 17.75 -1.62
C PHE A 407 -8.93 16.83 -0.67
N TYR A 408 -8.04 16.03 -1.26
CA TYR A 408 -7.25 15.04 -0.53
C TYR A 408 -6.08 15.68 0.22
N THR A 409 -5.99 15.41 1.53
CA THR A 409 -4.77 15.65 2.31
C THR A 409 -3.93 14.37 2.32
N PRO A 410 -2.69 14.38 1.79
CA PRO A 410 -1.83 13.19 1.77
C PRO A 410 -1.65 12.54 3.14
N SER A 411 -1.69 11.22 3.23
CA SER A 411 -1.64 10.49 4.51
C SER A 411 -0.41 10.84 5.35
N PHE A 412 0.75 11.12 4.73
CA PHE A 412 1.93 11.54 5.48
C PHE A 412 1.77 12.91 6.16
N ILE A 413 1.00 13.83 5.55
CA ILE A 413 0.68 15.14 6.14
C ILE A 413 -0.31 14.94 7.30
N THR A 414 -1.37 14.16 7.09
CA THR A 414 -2.35 13.79 8.12
C THR A 414 -1.68 13.17 9.34
N ASN A 415 -0.87 12.13 9.12
CA ASN A 415 -0.12 11.44 10.16
C ASN A 415 0.81 12.40 10.92
N TYR A 416 1.55 13.27 10.21
CA TYR A 416 2.40 14.27 10.85
C TYR A 416 1.60 15.21 11.75
N MET A 417 0.47 15.73 11.26
CA MET A 417 -0.42 16.61 12.05
C MET A 417 -0.95 15.88 13.29
N CYS A 418 -1.49 14.67 13.13
CA CYS A 418 -2.00 13.85 14.23
C CYS A 418 -0.91 13.61 15.29
N LYS A 419 0.30 13.22 14.87
CA LYS A 419 1.42 12.94 15.78
C LYS A 419 1.84 14.16 16.59
N GLN A 420 1.98 15.32 15.94
CA GLN A 420 2.38 16.56 16.62
C GLN A 420 1.30 17.04 17.61
N SER A 421 0.04 17.03 17.19
CA SER A 421 -1.08 17.47 18.04
C SER A 421 -1.29 16.53 19.22
N LEU A 422 -1.28 15.21 18.99
CA LEU A 422 -1.55 14.22 20.02
C LEU A 422 -0.48 14.24 21.12
N GLN A 423 0.79 14.37 20.77
CA GLN A 423 1.89 14.44 21.75
C GLN A 423 1.66 15.57 22.77
N GLN A 424 1.31 16.76 22.32
CA GLN A 424 1.07 17.91 23.20
C GLN A 424 -0.15 17.69 24.10
N VAL A 425 -1.25 17.19 23.54
CA VAL A 425 -2.49 16.93 24.27
C VAL A 425 -2.29 15.88 25.35
N VAL A 426 -1.59 14.78 25.05
CA VAL A 426 -1.33 13.70 26.00
C VAL A 426 -0.50 14.20 27.18
N ILE A 427 0.60 14.93 26.92
CA ILE A 427 1.44 15.51 27.99
C ILE A 427 0.60 16.44 28.87
N GLN A 428 -0.18 17.34 28.28
CA GLN A 428 -1.05 18.26 29.03
C GLN A 428 -2.06 17.49 29.90
N LYS A 429 -2.74 16.48 29.34
CA LYS A 429 -3.73 15.68 30.05
C LYS A 429 -3.16 14.98 31.28
N PHE A 430 -1.99 14.36 31.16
CA PHE A 430 -1.33 13.71 32.29
C PHE A 430 -0.81 14.72 33.32
N ASN A 431 -0.20 15.83 32.87
CA ASN A 431 0.25 16.89 33.77
C ASN A 431 -0.91 17.47 34.60
N THR A 432 -2.06 17.75 33.97
CA THR A 432 -3.25 18.24 34.68
C THR A 432 -3.84 17.20 35.62
N ALA A 433 -3.99 15.94 35.19
CA ALA A 433 -4.62 14.90 36.00
C ALA A 433 -3.78 14.45 37.21
N LYS A 434 -2.45 14.41 37.06
CA LYS A 434 -1.52 13.91 38.10
C LYS A 434 -0.70 15.01 38.78
N ASN A 435 -0.91 16.27 38.40
CA ASN A 435 -0.10 17.41 38.83
C ASN A 435 1.41 17.20 38.59
N TRP A 436 1.74 16.72 37.39
CA TRP A 436 3.12 16.52 36.92
C TRP A 436 3.62 17.70 36.09
N ASP A 437 4.94 17.78 35.88
CA ASP A 437 5.58 18.79 35.01
C ASP A 437 6.45 18.12 33.94
N CYS A 438 5.86 17.19 33.17
CA CYS A 438 6.55 16.56 32.05
C CYS A 438 6.64 17.56 30.88
N LYS A 439 7.82 17.70 30.28
CA LYS A 439 8.05 18.60 29.12
C LYS A 439 8.04 17.87 27.77
N ASP A 440 8.24 16.56 27.81
CA ASP A 440 8.35 15.70 26.63
C ASP A 440 7.82 14.29 26.90
N LEU A 441 7.74 13.47 25.86
CA LEU A 441 7.28 12.09 25.99
C LEU A 441 8.21 11.20 26.82
N GLN A 442 9.50 11.52 26.90
CA GLN A 442 10.46 10.72 27.66
C GLN A 442 10.25 10.91 29.17
N SER A 443 10.12 12.15 29.62
CA SER A 443 9.77 12.48 31.01
C SER A 443 8.40 11.92 31.40
N LEU A 444 7.40 11.99 30.51
CA LEU A 444 6.11 11.37 30.73
C LEU A 444 6.21 9.83 30.86
N LYS A 445 6.96 9.18 29.97
CA LYS A 445 7.19 7.73 30.00
C LYS A 445 7.81 7.27 31.31
N LEU A 446 8.80 8.00 31.84
CA LEU A 446 9.42 7.68 33.13
C LEU A 446 8.44 7.80 34.31
N ARG A 447 7.51 8.77 34.27
CA ARG A 447 6.45 8.90 35.28
C ARG A 447 5.42 7.79 35.16
N LEU A 448 5.06 7.42 33.94
CA LEU A 448 4.14 6.32 33.66
C LEU A 448 4.72 4.97 34.04
N ASP A 449 6.02 4.71 33.80
CA ASP A 449 6.69 3.49 34.24
C ASP A 449 6.49 3.28 35.76
N LYS A 450 6.67 4.34 36.58
CA LYS A 450 6.41 4.28 38.03
C LYS A 450 4.93 4.13 38.39
N LEU A 451 4.04 4.77 37.63
CA LEU A 451 2.60 4.66 37.87
C LEU A 451 2.10 3.24 37.59
N THR A 452 2.67 2.58 36.58
CA THR A 452 2.25 1.28 36.06
C THR A 452 2.98 0.09 36.70
N ASP A 453 3.55 0.30 37.89
CA ASP A 453 4.07 -0.79 38.74
C ASP A 453 2.93 -1.64 39.37
N SER A 454 1.66 -1.27 39.16
CA SER A 454 0.48 -2.02 39.61
C SER A 454 -0.63 -2.05 38.54
N PRO A 455 -1.54 -3.05 38.58
CA PRO A 455 -2.71 -3.10 37.69
C PRO A 455 -3.62 -1.87 37.80
N ASP A 456 -3.80 -1.33 39.01
CA ASP A 456 -4.62 -0.12 39.21
C ASP A 456 -3.95 1.12 38.60
N GLY A 457 -2.62 1.14 38.56
CA GLY A 457 -1.84 2.13 37.83
C GLY A 457 -2.12 2.11 36.32
N TYR A 458 -2.18 0.91 35.71
CA TYR A 458 -2.58 0.75 34.31
C TYR A 458 -4.00 1.23 34.04
N LYS A 459 -4.95 0.91 34.93
CA LYS A 459 -6.34 1.40 34.84
C LYS A 459 -6.40 2.92 34.90
N GLU A 460 -5.68 3.53 35.85
CA GLU A 460 -5.65 4.98 35.98
C GLU A 460 -5.03 5.66 34.75
N ALA A 461 -3.89 5.15 34.27
CA ALA A 461 -3.22 5.70 33.09
C ALA A 461 -4.11 5.61 31.84
N ASN A 462 -4.76 4.47 31.61
CA ASN A 462 -5.69 4.30 30.49
C ASN A 462 -6.91 5.21 30.64
N LYS A 463 -7.50 5.34 31.83
CA LYS A 463 -8.62 6.26 32.08
C LYS A 463 -8.27 7.71 31.73
N ILE A 464 -7.06 8.17 32.07
CA ILE A 464 -6.61 9.53 31.71
C ILE A 464 -6.46 9.65 30.20
N PHE A 465 -5.78 8.69 29.56
CA PHE A 465 -5.55 8.70 28.11
C PHE A 465 -6.87 8.66 27.32
N ASP A 466 -7.79 7.76 27.70
CA ASP A 466 -9.08 7.54 27.03
C ASP A 466 -10.09 8.67 27.26
N SER A 467 -9.77 9.62 28.16
CA SER A 467 -10.52 10.86 28.32
C SER A 467 -10.27 11.89 27.21
N ILE A 468 -9.28 11.65 26.33
CA ILE A 468 -8.99 12.51 25.18
C ILE A 468 -10.16 12.44 24.19
N LYS A 469 -10.63 13.60 23.76
CA LYS A 469 -11.69 13.75 22.75
C LYS A 469 -11.13 14.49 21.55
N VAL A 470 -11.35 13.94 20.37
CA VAL A 470 -10.91 14.49 19.09
C VAL A 470 -12.15 14.85 18.29
N CYS A 471 -12.12 16.01 17.63
CA CYS A 471 -13.20 16.49 16.77
C CYS A 471 -12.59 16.99 15.46
N ASP A 472 -13.14 16.51 14.34
CA ASP A 472 -12.88 17.05 13.01
C ASP A 472 -14.20 17.65 12.47
N PRO A 473 -14.35 18.99 12.48
CA PRO A 473 -15.57 19.66 12.02
C PRO A 473 -15.86 19.49 10.52
N SER A 474 -14.89 19.03 9.73
CA SER A 474 -15.01 18.87 8.28
C SER A 474 -14.44 17.52 7.85
N VAL A 475 -14.94 16.48 8.52
CA VAL A 475 -14.37 15.12 8.53
C VAL A 475 -14.28 14.43 7.18
N GLY A 476 -15.10 14.80 6.20
CA GLY A 476 -15.09 14.20 4.87
C GLY A 476 -15.20 12.67 4.93
N SER A 477 -14.18 11.96 4.44
CA SER A 477 -14.05 10.49 4.48
C SER A 477 -13.74 9.90 5.86
N GLY A 478 -13.39 10.73 6.84
CA GLY A 478 -12.93 10.29 8.16
C GLY A 478 -11.46 9.91 8.24
N HIS A 479 -10.67 10.13 7.17
CA HIS A 479 -9.25 9.75 7.17
C HIS A 479 -8.46 10.36 8.33
N PHE A 480 -8.70 11.64 8.68
CA PHE A 480 -8.03 12.27 9.83
C PHE A 480 -8.33 11.56 11.15
N LEU A 481 -9.58 11.12 11.37
CA LEU A 481 -9.96 10.41 12.59
C LEU A 481 -9.33 9.02 12.66
N VAL A 482 -9.25 8.32 11.52
CA VAL A 482 -8.56 7.02 11.41
C VAL A 482 -7.06 7.19 11.71
N SER A 483 -6.39 8.17 11.08
CA SER A 483 -4.98 8.46 11.33
C SER A 483 -4.72 8.86 12.79
N MET A 484 -5.61 9.65 13.38
CA MET A 484 -5.53 10.01 14.80
C MET A 484 -5.67 8.77 15.71
N LEU A 485 -6.62 7.88 15.43
CA LEU A 485 -6.78 6.64 16.17
C LEU A 485 -5.52 5.77 16.08
N ASN A 486 -4.93 5.64 14.90
CA ASN A 486 -3.70 4.88 14.67
C ASN A 486 -2.53 5.49 15.45
N ASN A 487 -2.38 6.81 15.45
CA ASN A 487 -1.41 7.54 16.27
C ASN A 487 -1.65 7.37 17.78
N MET A 488 -2.92 7.35 18.21
CA MET A 488 -3.28 7.10 19.62
C MET A 488 -2.86 5.71 20.08
N ILE A 489 -3.07 4.68 19.25
CA ILE A 489 -2.66 3.31 19.54
C ILE A 489 -1.12 3.20 19.57
N GLU A 490 -0.42 3.76 18.57
CA GLU A 490 1.06 3.80 18.53
C GLU A 490 1.62 4.47 19.78
N LEU A 491 1.04 5.61 20.18
CA LEU A 491 1.50 6.35 21.35
C LEU A 491 1.23 5.60 22.66
N LYS A 492 0.05 4.98 22.83
CA LYS A 492 -0.22 4.11 23.99
C LYS A 492 0.82 3.01 24.10
N PHE A 493 1.18 2.39 22.98
CA PHE A 493 2.20 1.35 22.93
C PHE A 493 3.58 1.88 23.32
N HIS A 494 4.02 3.01 22.78
CA HIS A 494 5.30 3.63 23.11
C HIS A 494 5.41 4.08 24.59
N LEU A 495 4.30 4.53 25.16
CA LEU A 495 4.15 4.86 26.58
C LEU A 495 3.97 3.62 27.46
N LYS A 496 3.90 2.42 26.88
CA LYS A 496 3.75 1.13 27.55
C LYS A 496 2.44 1.00 28.35
N ILE A 497 1.39 1.71 27.96
CA ILE A 497 0.07 1.66 28.62
C ILE A 497 -1.00 0.97 27.78
N LEU A 498 -0.65 0.47 26.58
CA LEU A 498 -1.55 -0.35 25.77
C LEU A 498 -1.73 -1.73 26.43
N CYS A 499 -2.97 -2.03 26.83
CA CYS A 499 -3.31 -3.23 27.61
C CYS A 499 -4.45 -4.02 26.95
N ASP A 500 -4.61 -5.27 27.38
CA ASP A 500 -5.78 -6.10 27.08
C ASP A 500 -6.99 -5.74 27.98
N GLU A 501 -8.06 -6.55 27.89
CA GLU A 501 -9.28 -6.40 28.69
C GLU A 501 -9.07 -6.53 30.21
N ASN A 502 -8.00 -7.20 30.64
CA ASN A 502 -7.64 -7.40 32.04
C ASN A 502 -6.68 -6.31 32.56
N PHE A 503 -6.38 -5.29 31.75
CA PHE A 503 -5.34 -4.28 32.01
C PHE A 503 -3.93 -4.86 32.12
N GLU A 504 -3.68 -6.01 31.50
CA GLU A 504 -2.34 -6.54 31.34
C GLU A 504 -1.70 -5.89 30.12
N ARG A 505 -0.49 -5.36 30.31
CA ARG A 505 0.27 -4.73 29.23
C ARG A 505 0.59 -5.74 28.15
N LEU A 506 0.34 -5.36 26.89
CA LEU A 506 0.81 -6.11 25.72
C LEU A 506 2.34 -6.11 25.67
N LYS A 507 2.94 -7.31 25.67
CA LYS A 507 4.38 -7.58 25.65
C LYS A 507 4.73 -8.39 24.39
N ASP A 508 6.03 -8.48 24.11
CA ASP A 508 6.59 -9.35 23.07
C ASP A 508 6.05 -9.12 21.65
N ILE A 509 5.54 -7.91 21.40
CA ILE A 509 5.14 -7.42 20.08
C ILE A 509 5.91 -6.16 19.74
N GLN A 510 6.20 -5.97 18.45
CA GLN A 510 6.58 -4.69 17.88
C GLN A 510 5.37 -4.08 17.20
N LEU A 511 5.00 -2.87 17.61
CA LEU A 511 3.96 -2.07 16.99
C LEU A 511 4.59 -0.81 16.40
N ARG A 512 4.31 -0.55 15.12
CA ARG A 512 4.70 0.68 14.44
C ARG A 512 3.66 1.09 13.40
N LEU A 513 3.65 2.36 13.05
CA LEU A 513 2.88 2.83 11.91
C LEU A 513 3.70 2.76 10.62
N GLU A 514 3.18 2.04 9.62
CA GLU A 514 3.69 2.08 8.23
C GLU A 514 2.56 2.54 7.32
N ASN A 515 2.79 3.60 6.54
CA ASN A 515 1.80 4.17 5.59
C ASN A 515 0.43 4.48 6.21
N ASP A 516 0.43 4.97 7.46
CA ASP A 516 -0.78 5.30 8.24
C ASP A 516 -1.63 4.07 8.64
N GLU A 517 -1.08 2.86 8.55
CA GLU A 517 -1.66 1.62 9.06
C GLU A 517 -0.83 1.05 10.22
N ILE A 518 -1.51 0.37 11.15
CA ILE A 518 -0.85 -0.30 12.28
C ILE A 518 -0.25 -1.62 11.80
N VAL A 519 1.06 -1.78 12.01
CA VAL A 519 1.77 -3.03 11.76
C VAL A 519 2.16 -3.64 13.10
N LEU A 520 1.72 -4.88 13.31
CA LEU A 520 2.09 -5.72 14.44
C LEU A 520 3.05 -6.81 13.95
N GLN A 521 4.14 -7.02 14.68
CA GLN A 521 5.08 -8.11 14.45
C GLN A 521 5.44 -8.77 15.78
N ASP A 522 5.57 -10.09 15.79
CA ASP A 522 6.13 -10.78 16.95
C ASP A 522 7.60 -10.36 17.15
N SER A 523 8.00 -10.19 18.40
CA SER A 523 9.34 -9.68 18.77
C SER A 523 10.48 -10.67 18.55
#